data_AF-A0A8H6HNC2-F1
#
_entry.id   AF-A0A8H6HNC2-F1
#
_cell.length_a   1.000
_cell.length_b   1.000
_cell.length_c   1.000
_cell.angle_alpha   90.00
_cell.angle_beta   90.00
_cell.angle_gamma   90.00
#
_symmetry.space_group_name_H-M   'P 1'
#
loop_
_entity.id
_entity.type
_entity.pdbx_description
1 polymer ?
#
loop_
_entity_poly.entity_id
_entity_poly.type
_entity_poly.pdbx_seq_one_letter_code
_entity_poly.pdbx_strand_id
1 'polypeptide(L)'
;MSASFASPDTQKAWVSVRKYYPPSKSLELWNDWPVKKTLKTGEVIVNIHAAALNPAAWKLMRLLPDFIAKRLYVAETSQGLL
;
A
#
# COMPACT_ATOMS: atom_id res chain seq x y z
N MET A 1 8.95 -24.82 -19.73
CA MET A 1 10.08 -24.25 -18.97
C MET A 1 9.66 -22.87 -18.49
N SER A 2 9.45 -22.69 -17.18
CA SER A 2 9.08 -21.39 -16.63
C SER A 2 10.36 -20.58 -16.43
N ALA A 3 10.49 -19.43 -17.11
CA ALA A 3 11.62 -18.55 -16.89
C ALA A 3 11.64 -18.11 -15.42
N SER A 4 12.72 -18.43 -14.68
CA SER A 4 12.92 -17.92 -13.33
C SER A 4 13.42 -16.48 -13.43
N PHE A 5 12.49 -15.53 -13.45
CA PHE A 5 12.88 -14.13 -13.29
C PHE A 5 13.19 -13.90 -11.81
N ALA A 6 14.41 -13.46 -11.50
CA ALA A 6 14.79 -13.09 -10.14
C ALA A 6 13.95 -11.89 -9.71
N SER A 7 12.94 -12.13 -8.90
CA SER A 7 12.14 -11.07 -8.28
C SER A 7 12.83 -10.60 -7.00
N PRO A 8 12.96 -9.29 -6.77
CA PRO A 8 13.52 -8.78 -5.52
C PRO A 8 12.61 -9.16 -4.33
N ASP A 9 13.17 -9.17 -3.13
CA ASP A 9 12.42 -9.37 -1.88
C ASP A 9 11.52 -8.17 -1.53
N THR A 10 11.99 -6.97 -1.86
CA THR A 10 11.30 -5.71 -1.60
C THR A 10 11.24 -4.83 -2.85
N GLN A 11 10.35 -3.85 -2.82
CA GLN A 11 10.10 -2.89 -3.88
C GLN A 11 9.72 -1.52 -3.30
N LYS A 12 9.74 -0.50 -4.16
CA LYS A 12 9.15 0.79 -3.82
C LYS A 12 7.64 0.75 -4.03
N ALA A 13 6.88 1.35 -3.13
CA ALA A 13 5.42 1.43 -3.26
C ALA A 13 4.86 2.74 -2.70
N TRP A 14 3.84 3.27 -3.37
CA TRP A 14 2.99 4.33 -2.80
C TRP A 14 1.92 3.69 -1.92
N VAL A 15 2.00 3.93 -0.62
CA VAL A 15 1.11 3.33 0.37
C VAL A 15 0.16 4.40 0.92
N SER A 16 -1.14 4.11 0.91
CA SER A 16 -2.14 5.01 1.49
C SER A 16 -2.18 4.82 3.01
N VAL A 17 -1.51 5.72 3.73
CA VAL A 17 -1.32 5.66 5.19
C VAL A 17 -2.30 6.54 5.98
N ARG A 18 -2.96 7.53 5.33
CA ARG A 18 -3.92 8.43 6.00
C ARG A 18 -5.29 8.40 5.32
N LYS A 19 -6.35 8.39 6.12
CA LYS A 19 -7.75 8.45 5.67
C LYS A 19 -8.23 9.89 5.50
N TYR A 20 -9.21 10.11 4.62
CA TYR A 20 -9.89 11.40 4.37
C TYR A 20 -9.08 12.49 3.68
N TYR A 21 -7.76 12.32 3.56
CA TYR A 21 -6.87 13.29 2.93
C TYR A 21 -6.76 13.14 1.40
N PRO A 22 -6.38 14.20 0.67
CA PRO A 22 -6.02 14.08 -0.74
C PRO A 22 -4.79 13.18 -0.95
N PRO A 23 -4.53 12.70 -2.18
CA PRO A 23 -3.41 11.81 -2.49
C PRO A 23 -2.07 12.34 -1.99
N SER A 24 -1.82 13.65 -2.11
CA SER A 24 -0.59 14.32 -1.65
C SER A 24 -0.32 14.22 -0.14
N LYS A 25 -1.34 13.90 0.66
CA LYS A 25 -1.25 13.71 2.11
C LYS A 25 -1.53 12.27 2.53
N SER A 26 -2.26 11.51 1.71
CA SER A 26 -2.61 10.11 1.99
C SER A 26 -1.49 9.14 1.62
N LEU A 27 -0.72 9.44 0.57
CA LEU A 27 0.30 8.56 0.03
C LEU A 27 1.69 8.86 0.60
N GLU A 28 2.39 7.81 1.01
CA GLU A 28 3.80 7.85 1.35
C GLU A 28 4.57 6.87 0.47
N LEU A 29 5.77 7.26 0.03
CA LEU A 29 6.65 6.40 -0.77
C LEU A 29 7.50 5.55 0.17
N TRP A 30 7.23 4.25 0.19
CA TRP A 30 8.00 3.27 0.95
C TRP A 30 9.06 2.64 0.03
N ASN A 31 10.22 2.29 0.57
CA ASN A 31 11.35 1.75 -0.22
C ASN A 31 11.57 0.24 -0.04
N ASP A 32 10.88 -0.37 0.91
CA ASP A 32 11.07 -1.72 1.42
C ASP A 32 9.77 -2.53 1.45
N TRP A 33 8.80 -2.18 0.58
CA TRP A 33 7.52 -2.87 0.50
C TRP A 33 7.71 -4.32 0.02
N PRO A 34 7.13 -5.34 0.67
CA PRO A 34 7.40 -6.73 0.33
C PRO A 34 6.84 -7.12 -1.05
N VAL A 35 7.56 -7.96 -1.79
CA VAL A 35 7.07 -8.58 -3.02
C VAL A 35 6.44 -9.94 -2.68
N LYS A 36 5.18 -10.15 -3.11
CA LYS A 36 4.50 -11.45 -2.96
C LYS A 36 5.12 -12.46 -3.94
N LYS A 37 5.92 -13.40 -3.43
CA LYS A 37 6.62 -14.40 -4.25
C LYS A 37 5.78 -15.64 -4.57
N THR A 38 4.76 -15.94 -3.76
CA THR A 38 3.86 -17.08 -4.00
C THR A 38 2.68 -16.66 -4.84
N LEU A 39 2.61 -17.18 -6.06
CA LEU A 39 1.53 -16.92 -7.02
C LEU A 39 0.57 -18.10 -7.08
N LYS A 40 -0.73 -17.81 -7.18
CA LYS A 40 -1.74 -18.82 -7.52
C LYS A 40 -1.72 -19.11 -9.03
N THR A 41 -2.27 -20.24 -9.44
CA THR A 41 -2.50 -20.54 -10.87
C THR A 41 -3.28 -19.40 -11.53
N GLY A 42 -2.70 -18.82 -12.59
CA GLY A 42 -3.28 -17.68 -13.32
C GLY A 42 -2.85 -16.29 -12.82
N GLU A 43 -2.15 -16.17 -11.68
CA GLU A 43 -1.52 -14.92 -11.26
C GLU A 43 -0.16 -14.72 -11.98
N VAL A 44 0.17 -13.47 -12.30
CA VAL A 44 1.47 -13.08 -12.88
C VAL A 44 2.09 -11.93 -12.09
N ILE A 45 3.42 -11.86 -12.08
CA ILE A 45 4.17 -10.71 -11.57
C ILE A 45 4.48 -9.80 -12.75
N VAL A 46 4.18 -8.50 -12.58
CA VAL A 46 4.41 -7.48 -13.59
C VAL A 46 5.37 -6.43 -13.05
N ASN A 47 6.40 -6.10 -13.82
CA ASN A 47 7.26 -4.96 -13.53
C ASN A 47 6.58 -3.66 -13.99
N ILE A 48 6.19 -2.81 -13.04
CA ILE A 48 5.45 -1.57 -13.31
C ILE A 48 6.43 -0.44 -13.63
N HIS A 49 6.38 0.08 -14.86
CA HIS A 49 7.17 1.25 -15.26
C HIS A 49 6.46 2.57 -14.96
N ALA A 50 5.14 2.58 -15.01
CA ALA A 50 4.32 3.75 -14.76
C ALA A 50 2.94 3.35 -14.23
N ALA A 51 2.37 4.19 -13.38
CA ALA A 51 1.01 4.06 -12.90
C ALA A 51 0.36 5.44 -12.85
N ALA A 52 -0.95 5.50 -13.08
CA ALA A 52 -1.72 6.72 -13.01
C ALA A 52 -2.60 6.73 -11.76
N LEU A 53 -2.80 7.91 -11.18
CA LEU A 53 -3.84 8.10 -10.18
C LEU A 53 -5.18 8.26 -10.89
N ASN A 54 -6.18 7.46 -10.50
CA ASN A 54 -7.53 7.55 -11.05
C ASN A 54 -8.56 7.98 -9.99
N PRO A 55 -9.74 8.48 -10.40
CA PRO A 55 -10.78 8.95 -9.46
C PRO A 55 -11.26 7.88 -8.47
N ALA A 56 -11.25 6.59 -8.86
CA ALA A 56 -11.65 5.51 -7.96
C ALA A 56 -10.65 5.33 -6.81
N ALA A 57 -9.34 5.33 -7.11
CA ALA A 57 -8.28 5.28 -6.12
C ALA A 57 -8.36 6.48 -5.15
N TRP A 58 -8.63 7.68 -5.67
CA TRP A 58 -8.82 8.87 -4.83
C TRP A 58 -10.02 8.73 -3.88
N LYS A 59 -11.15 8.21 -4.37
CA LYS A 59 -12.33 7.93 -3.52
C LYS A 59 -12.00 6.92 -2.42
N LEU A 60 -11.25 5.86 -2.73
CA LEU A 60 -10.84 4.85 -1.76
C LEU A 60 -9.96 5.45 -0.64
N MET A 61 -9.02 6.34 -0.97
CA MET A 61 -8.20 7.03 0.05
C MET A 61 -9.05 7.84 1.04
N ARG A 62 -10.22 8.32 0.62
CA ARG A 62 -11.15 9.09 1.45
C ARG A 62 -12.14 8.24 2.21
N LEU A 63 -12.70 7.21 1.57
CA LEU A 63 -13.89 6.51 2.06
C LEU A 63 -13.59 5.16 2.71
N LEU A 64 -12.44 4.53 2.41
CA LEU A 64 -12.12 3.20 2.93
C LEU A 64 -11.99 3.24 4.46
N PRO A 65 -12.85 2.53 5.21
CA PRO A 65 -12.76 2.48 6.67
C PRO A 65 -11.46 1.82 7.15
N ASP A 66 -10.93 2.28 8.28
CA ASP A 66 -9.61 1.85 8.78
C ASP A 66 -9.58 0.37 9.16
N PHE A 67 -10.70 -0.19 9.63
CA PHE A 67 -10.83 -1.62 9.92
C PHE A 67 -10.74 -2.49 8.65
N ILE A 68 -11.12 -1.97 7.47
CA ILE A 68 -10.93 -2.66 6.19
C ILE A 68 -9.50 -2.44 5.69
N ALA A 69 -8.98 -1.23 5.85
CA ALA A 69 -7.63 -0.86 5.43
C ALA A 69 -6.51 -1.44 6.33
N LYS A 70 -6.86 -2.16 7.41
CA LYS A 70 -5.94 -2.64 8.46
C LYS A 70 -5.03 -1.52 9.01
N ARG A 71 -5.51 -0.27 8.98
CA ARG A 71 -4.84 0.85 9.63
C ARG A 71 -5.18 0.72 11.11
N LEU A 72 -4.22 0.25 11.91
CA LEU A 72 -4.43 0.08 13.33
C LEU A 72 -4.89 1.41 13.93
N TYR A 73 -6.07 1.41 14.55
CA TYR A 73 -6.54 2.53 15.34
C TYR A 73 -5.66 2.59 16.60
N VAL A 74 -4.73 3.55 16.64
CA VAL A 74 -4.03 3.86 17.89
C VAL A 74 -5.02 4.63 18.76
N ALA A 75 -5.67 3.93 19.70
CA ALA A 75 -6.32 4.60 20.82
C ALA A 75 -5.23 5.40 21.55
N GLU A 76 -5.47 6.67 21.80
CA GLU A 76 -4.52 7.63 22.35
C GLU A 76 -3.61 7.00 23.42
N THR A 77 -2.30 7.01 23.17
CA THR A 77 -1.34 6.83 24.26
C THR A 77 -1.49 8.05 25.15
N SER A 78 -2.10 7.87 26.32
CA SER A 78 -2.11 8.87 27.38
C SER A 78 -0.66 9.14 27.81
N GLN A 79 -0.01 10.14 27.20
CA GLN A 79 1.18 10.77 27.76
C GLN A 79 0.80 12.13 28.33
N GLY A 80 0.75 12.18 29.66
CA GLY A 80 1.00 13.39 30.44
C GLY A 80 -0.20 13.95 31.18
N LEU A 81 -0.45 13.44 32.39
CA LEU A 81 -0.60 14.29 33.58
C LEU A 81 -0.08 13.51 34.80
N LEU A 82 0.95 14.11 35.43
CA LEU A 82 1.70 13.75 36.64
C LEU A 82 2.88 12.77 36.47
#